data_AF-A0A1W9VCS1-F1
#
_entry.id   AF-A0A1W9VCS1-F1
#
_cell.length_a   1.000
_cell.length_b   1.000
_cell.length_c   1.000
_cell.angle_alpha   90.00
_cell.angle_beta   90.00
_cell.angle_gamma   90.00
#
_symmetry.space_group_name_H-M   'P 1'
#
loop_
_entity.id
_entity.type
_entity.pdbx_description
1 polymer ?
#
loop_
_entity_poly.entity_id
_entity_poly.type
_entity_poly.pdbx_seq_one_letter_code
_entity_poly.pdbx_strand_id
1 'polypeptide(L)'
;METISISELKAHLSGEIKKVRQGTKLTILDHNHPVAELVPLQDEKELFIRGTDKKYKYKTLPPLIAAEKDIQRDIKEERSDRW
;
A
#
# COMPACT_ATOMS: atom_id res chain seq x y z
N MET A 1 20.19 7.15 8.86
CA MET A 1 20.87 5.93 8.40
C MET A 1 22.04 5.75 9.33
N GLU A 2 22.02 4.70 10.14
CA GLU A 2 23.02 4.44 11.17
C GLU A 2 23.85 3.22 10.77
N THR A 3 25.12 3.19 11.15
CA THR A 3 26.03 2.08 10.85
C THR A 3 26.42 1.37 12.14
N ILE A 4 26.41 0.03 12.13
CA ILE A 4 26.81 -0.79 13.27
C ILE A 4 27.73 -1.92 12.83
N SER A 5 28.75 -2.22 13.63
CA SER A 5 29.61 -3.38 13.37
C SER A 5 28.87 -4.69 13.66
N ILE A 6 29.23 -5.76 12.97
CA ILE A 6 28.62 -7.09 13.18
C ILE A 6 28.81 -7.60 14.63
N SER A 7 29.94 -7.25 15.26
CA SER A 7 30.22 -7.57 16.66
C SER A 7 29.28 -6.85 17.62
N GLU A 8 29.04 -5.56 17.39
CA GLU A 8 28.21 -4.72 18.24
C GLU A 8 26.72 -5.04 18.08
N LEU A 9 26.30 -5.35 16.84
CA LEU A 9 24.95 -5.85 16.58
C LEU A 9 24.66 -7.16 17.33
N LYS A 10 25.63 -8.08 17.37
CA LYS A 10 25.47 -9.34 18.12
C LYS A 10 25.37 -9.11 19.64
N ALA A 11 26.13 -8.13 20.17
CA ALA A 11 26.11 -7.80 21.59
C ALA A 11 24.82 -7.09 22.04
N HIS A 12 24.23 -6.27 21.17
CA HIS A 12 23.08 -5.42 21.51
C HIS A 12 21.82 -5.69 20.67
N LEU A 13 21.69 -6.90 20.11
CA LEU A 13 20.68 -7.27 19.13
C LEU A 13 19.27 -6.81 19.48
N SER A 14 18.80 -7.09 20.70
CA SER A 14 17.45 -6.73 21.14
C SER A 14 17.22 -5.22 21.22
N GLY A 15 18.24 -4.44 21.58
CA GLY A 15 18.18 -2.98 21.63
C GLY A 15 18.12 -2.37 20.23
N GLU A 16 18.97 -2.86 19.34
CA GLU A 16 19.00 -2.40 17.94
C GLU A 16 17.72 -2.77 17.19
N ILE A 17 17.17 -3.98 17.41
CA ILE A 17 15.87 -4.35 16.84
C ILE A 17 14.74 -3.42 17.32
N LYS A 18 14.75 -2.97 18.58
CA LYS A 18 13.75 -2.00 19.07
C LYS A 18 13.85 -0.67 18.33
N LYS A 19 15.06 -0.16 18.08
CA LYS A 19 15.27 1.06 17.28
C LYS A 19 14.79 0.86 15.85
N VAL A 20 15.09 -0.28 15.24
CA VAL A 20 14.64 -0.59 13.88
C VAL A 20 13.11 -0.64 13.79
N ARG A 21 12.44 -1.26 14.77
CA ARG A 21 10.97 -1.24 14.86
C ARG A 21 10.36 0.16 14.97
N GLN A 22 11.11 1.13 15.50
CA GLN A 22 10.68 2.54 15.59
C GLN A 22 10.88 3.31 14.27
N GLY A 23 11.42 2.67 13.23
CA GLY A 23 11.63 3.27 11.91
C GLY A 23 13.09 3.54 11.55
N THR A 24 14.05 3.24 12.44
CA THR A 24 15.47 3.42 12.14
C THR A 24 15.95 2.37 11.14
N LYS A 25 16.72 2.78 10.13
CA LYS A 25 17.43 1.87 9.21
C LYS A 25 18.90 1.77 9.63
N LEU A 26 19.37 0.54 9.81
CA LEU A 26 20.75 0.23 10.20
C LEU A 26 21.50 -0.47 9.05
N THR A 27 22.72 -0.03 8.76
CA THR A 27 23.67 -0.71 7.89
C THR A 27 24.67 -1.49 8.74
N ILE A 28 24.77 -2.78 8.47
CA ILE A 28 25.66 -3.69 9.17
C ILE A 28 27.00 -3.71 8.44
N LEU A 29 28.07 -3.43 9.17
CA LEU A 29 29.44 -3.45 8.69
C LEU A 29 30.17 -4.69 9.22
N ASP A 30 30.92 -5.38 8.35
CA ASP A 30 31.94 -6.36 8.73
C ASP A 30 33.30 -5.84 8.30
N HIS A 31 34.24 -5.71 9.24
CA HIS A 31 35.56 -5.12 8.99
C HIS A 31 35.51 -3.79 8.18
N ASN A 32 34.58 -2.90 8.56
CA ASN A 32 34.33 -1.61 7.89
C ASN A 32 33.81 -1.70 6.43
N HIS A 33 33.38 -2.89 6.01
CA HIS A 33 32.71 -3.13 4.73
C HIS A 33 31.21 -3.35 4.96
N PRO A 34 30.33 -2.65 4.24
CA PRO A 34 28.89 -2.87 4.35
C PRO A 34 28.53 -4.25 3.82
N VAL A 35 27.85 -5.04 4.66
CA VAL A 35 27.48 -6.44 4.33
C VAL A 35 25.97 -6.67 4.29
N ALA A 36 25.20 -5.90 5.05
CA ALA A 36 23.75 -6.07 5.12
C ALA A 36 23.06 -4.79 5.63
N GLU A 37 21.73 -4.75 5.50
CA GLU A 37 20.89 -3.72 6.10
C GLU A 37 19.79 -4.36 6.95
N LEU A 38 19.52 -3.76 8.10
CA LEU A 38 18.40 -4.11 8.97
C LEU A 38 17.35 -3.00 8.84
N VAL A 39 16.19 -3.36 8.28
CA VAL A 39 15.07 -2.46 8.05
C VAL A 39 13.84 -2.93 8.83
N PRO A 40 12.95 -2.02 9.26
CA PRO A 40 11.68 -2.43 9.83
C PRO A 40 10.91 -3.26 8.82
N LEU A 41 10.30 -4.35 9.30
CA LEU A 41 9.23 -4.99 8.55
C LEU A 41 8.07 -4.00 8.50
N GLN A 42 7.66 -3.62 7.29
CA GLN A 42 6.39 -2.92 7.11
C GLN A 42 5.28 -3.92 7.46
N ASP A 43 4.40 -3.57 8.40
CA ASP A 43 3.11 -4.25 8.50
C ASP A 43 2.48 -4.18 7.10
N GLU A 44 1.97 -5.31 6.59
CA GLU A 44 1.57 -5.60 5.19
C GLU A 44 0.47 -4.70 4.57
N LYS A 45 0.43 -3.40 4.88
CA LYS A 45 -0.50 -2.42 4.32
C LYS A 45 0.22 -1.31 3.58
N GLU A 46 1.35 -1.59 2.94
CA GLU A 46 1.74 -0.74 1.82
C GLU A 46 0.85 -1.07 0.63
N LEU A 47 -0.12 -0.18 0.38
CA LEU A 47 -0.91 -0.17 -0.84
C LEU A 47 0.05 -0.03 -2.03
N PHE A 48 0.38 -1.16 -2.67
CA PHE A 48 1.16 -1.13 -3.88
C PHE A 48 0.26 -0.77 -5.07
N ILE A 49 0.70 0.20 -5.85
CA ILE A 49 0.05 0.53 -7.12
C ILE A 49 0.36 -0.60 -8.09
N ARG A 50 -0.62 -1.45 -8.39
CA ARG A 50 -0.49 -2.44 -9.47
C ARG A 50 -0.36 -1.71 -10.81
N GLY A 51 0.77 -1.88 -11.48
CA GLY A 51 0.96 -1.38 -12.85
C GLY A 51 -0.10 -1.95 -13.80
N THR A 52 -0.53 -1.16 -14.78
CA THR A 52 -1.49 -1.63 -15.77
C THR A 52 -0.86 -2.71 -16.64
N ASP A 53 -1.50 -3.88 -16.72
CA ASP A 53 -1.07 -4.99 -17.58
C ASP A 53 -1.38 -4.69 -19.07
N LYS A 54 -2.23 -3.69 -19.35
CA LYS A 54 -2.73 -3.40 -20.70
C LYS A 54 -2.63 -1.92 -21.01
N LYS A 55 -2.27 -1.59 -22.26
CA LYS A 55 -2.38 -0.23 -22.79
C LYS A 55 -3.84 0.18 -22.83
N TYR A 56 -4.11 1.44 -22.46
CA TYR A 56 -5.45 2.00 -22.52
C TYR A 56 -6.03 1.87 -23.93
N LYS A 57 -7.26 1.36 -24.01
CA LYS A 57 -8.07 1.38 -25.23
C LYS A 57 -9.41 2.00 -24.87
N TYR A 58 -9.81 3.01 -25.64
CA TYR A 58 -11.15 3.56 -25.52
C TYR A 58 -12.18 2.44 -25.74
N LYS A 59 -13.16 2.37 -24.84
CA LYS A 59 -14.30 1.46 -24.95
C LYS A 59 -15.56 2.24 -24.61
N THR A 60 -16.54 2.20 -25.51
CA THR A 60 -17.89 2.64 -25.20
C THR A 60 -18.47 1.70 -24.16
N LEU A 61 -18.76 2.24 -22.98
CA LEU A 61 -19.44 1.48 -21.94
C LEU A 61 -20.92 1.41 -22.30
N PRO A 62 -21.57 0.24 -22.14
CA PRO A 62 -23.02 0.18 -22.24
C PRO A 62 -23.63 1.12 -21.19
N PRO A 63 -24.75 1.79 -21.49
CA PRO A 63 -25.41 2.63 -20.51
C PRO A 63 -25.80 1.77 -19.30
N LEU A 64 -25.55 2.28 -18.09
CA LEU A 64 -25.87 1.59 -16.84
C LEU A 64 -27.39 1.35 -16.69
N ILE A 65 -28.18 2.13 -17.40
CA ILE A 65 -29.64 2.06 -17.44
C ILE A 65 -30.02 1.79 -18.89
N ALA A 66 -30.89 0.79 -19.11
CA ALA A 66 -31.42 0.53 -20.44
C ALA A 66 -32.08 1.79 -21.00
N ALA A 67 -31.79 2.14 -22.25
CA ALA A 67 -32.33 3.34 -22.90
C ALA A 67 -33.87 3.35 -22.95
N GLU A 68 -34.50 2.17 -22.86
CA GLU A 68 -35.96 1.97 -22.84
C GLU A 68 -36.60 2.27 -21.48
N LYS A 69 -35.81 2.42 -20.41
CA LYS A 69 -36.33 2.65 -19.06
C LYS A 69 -36.61 4.15 -18.87
N ASP A 70 -37.89 4.51 -18.73
CA ASP A 70 -38.31 5.88 -18.43
C ASP A 70 -38.08 6.20 -16.96
N ILE A 71 -36.89 6.71 -16.66
CA ILE A 71 -36.45 7.09 -15.32
C ILE A 71 -37.39 8.14 -14.70
N GLN A 72 -37.99 9.02 -15.52
CA GLN A 72 -38.87 10.07 -15.01
C GLN A 72 -40.18 9.51 -14.48
N ARG A 73 -40.70 8.46 -15.13
CA ARG A 73 -41.87 7.73 -14.66
C ARG A 73 -41.61 7.05 -13.32
N ASP A 74 -40.51 6.31 -13.20
CA ASP A 74 -40.17 5.58 -11.97
C ASP A 74 -39.99 6.53 -10.77
N ILE A 75 -39.28 7.64 -10.97
CA ILE A 75 -39.10 8.66 -9.92
C ILE A 75 -40.43 9.29 -9.52
N LYS A 76 -41.35 9.48 -10.47
CA LYS A 76 -42.67 10.05 -10.19
C LYS A 76 -43.54 9.09 -9.38
N GLU A 77 -43.50 7.80 -9.71
CA GLU A 77 -44.18 6.73 -8.99
C GLU A 77 -43.70 6.62 -7.54
N GLU A 78 -42.37 6.58 -7.32
CA GLU A 78 -41.77 6.55 -5.98
C GLU A 78 -42.17 7.79 -5.13
N ARG A 79 -42.29 8.95 -5.77
CA ARG A 79 -42.69 10.19 -5.10
C ARG A 79 -44.19 10.25 -4.81
N SER A 80 -45.02 9.59 -5.61
CA SER A 80 -46.48 9.52 -5.37
C SER A 80 -46.87 8.52 -4.28
N ASP A 81 -46.00 7.59 -3.89
CA ASP A 81 -46.22 6.68 -2.76
C ASP A 81 -45.98 7.34 -1.38
N ARG A 82 -45.52 8.60 -1.36
CA ARG A 82 -45.18 9.35 -0.14
C ARG A 82 -46.24 10.36 0.33
N TRP A 83 -47.48 10.28 -0.15
CA TRP A 83 -48.61 11.08 0.36
C TRP A 83 -49.84 10.23 0.62
#